data_AF-A0A6P8GJZ5-F1
#
_entry.id   AF-A0A6P8GJZ5-F1
#
_cell.length_a   1.000
_cell.length_b   1.000
_cell.length_c   1.000
_cell.angle_alpha   90.00
_cell.angle_beta   90.00
_cell.angle_gamma   90.00
#
_symmetry.space_group_name_H-M   'P 1'
#
loop_
_entity.id
_entity.type
_entity.pdbx_description
1 polymer ?
#
loop_
_entity_poly.entity_id
_entity_poly.type
_entity_poly.pdbx_seq_one_letter_code
_entity_poly.pdbx_strand_id
1 'polypeptide(L)'
;MPVHAREKKETNHEDMEVDYPEQDASSSDEEDTVSSSVSEDGDSSEMDDEDCERRRLECLDEMTNLEKQFTDLKDQLYKERLSQVDLKLQEVIAGNAPEYLEPLATLQENMQIRTKVAGIYRELCLESVRNKYDCEMQAASQHWESEKLLLFDTVQSELEEKIRRLEEDRHSIDITSELWNDGVQSKKNKKKDPFTSGKKKKPVLVSGPYIVYMLQDLDILEDWTAIRKAMASMGPHRMKVDVPSKPEKHHHVARSEDGRLFYDNKWYSRGQAICINRKDECPTR
;
A
#
# COMPACT_ATOMS: atom_id res chain seq x y z
N MET A 1 1.16 4.08 -2.97
CA MET A 1 1.86 3.58 -4.18
C MET A 1 0.92 2.66 -4.93
N PRO A 2 0.46 3.05 -6.13
CA PRO A 2 0.06 2.09 -7.14
C PRO A 2 1.08 2.11 -8.28
N VAL A 3 1.52 0.91 -8.64
CA VAL A 3 2.54 0.65 -9.66
C VAL A 3 1.84 0.07 -10.90
N HIS A 4 2.28 0.57 -12.06
CA HIS A 4 2.20 0.00 -13.41
C HIS A 4 0.83 -0.04 -14.14
N ALA A 5 0.66 0.94 -15.03
CA ALA A 5 -0.01 0.73 -16.30
C ALA A 5 0.94 -0.02 -17.25
N ARG A 6 0.35 -1.04 -17.89
CA ARG A 6 0.93 -2.00 -18.82
C ARG A 6 1.48 -1.31 -20.06
N GLU A 7 2.70 -1.66 -20.46
CA GLU A 7 3.32 -1.24 -21.73
C GLU A 7 2.36 -1.49 -22.90
N LYS A 8 1.97 -0.42 -23.59
CA LYS A 8 1.47 -0.49 -24.96
C LYS A 8 2.56 0.02 -25.86
N LYS A 9 3.07 -0.91 -26.66
CA LYS A 9 3.98 -0.73 -27.77
C LYS A 9 3.34 0.26 -28.75
N GLU A 10 3.90 1.46 -28.86
CA GLU A 10 3.57 2.40 -29.92
C GLU A 10 4.19 1.89 -31.22
N THR A 11 3.40 1.20 -32.03
CA THR A 11 3.64 1.08 -33.47
C THR A 11 2.96 2.27 -34.12
N ASN A 12 3.65 3.41 -34.18
CA ASN A 12 3.34 4.50 -35.10
C ASN A 12 4.02 4.18 -36.42
N HIS A 13 3.26 3.59 -37.34
CA HIS A 13 3.59 3.52 -38.75
C HIS A 13 2.27 3.48 -39.53
N GLU A 14 1.64 4.64 -39.64
CA GLU A 14 0.62 4.88 -40.67
C GLU A 14 1.32 5.59 -41.82
N ASP A 15 2.10 4.84 -42.59
CA ASP A 15 2.37 5.19 -43.97
C ASP A 15 1.09 4.84 -44.74
N MET A 16 0.38 5.85 -45.22
CA MET A 16 -0.68 5.66 -46.23
C MET A 16 -0.01 5.23 -47.54
N GLU A 17 0.26 3.93 -47.65
CA GLU A 17 0.63 3.29 -48.91
C GLU A 17 -0.65 3.17 -49.75
N VAL A 18 -0.81 4.10 -50.69
CA VAL A 18 -1.85 4.01 -51.72
C VAL A 18 -1.36 3.01 -52.76
N ASP A 19 -1.81 1.77 -52.62
CA ASP A 19 -1.61 0.70 -53.59
C ASP A 19 -2.30 1.07 -54.92
N TYR A 20 -1.51 1.52 -55.89
CA TYR A 20 -1.94 1.62 -57.28
C TYR A 20 -1.68 0.26 -57.91
N PRO A 21 -2.70 -0.48 -58.38
CA PRO A 21 -2.43 -1.62 -59.24
C PRO A 21 -1.81 -1.13 -60.54
N GLU A 22 -0.52 -1.44 -60.73
CA GLU A 22 0.18 -1.36 -62.01
C GLU A 22 -0.63 -2.19 -63.04
N GLN A 23 -1.28 -1.50 -63.98
CA GLN A 23 -1.78 -2.13 -65.19
C GLN A 23 -0.57 -2.39 -66.09
N ASP A 24 -0.01 -3.59 -65.97
CA ASP A 24 0.92 -4.15 -66.94
C ASP A 24 0.23 -4.17 -68.32
N ALA A 25 0.73 -3.31 -69.20
CA ALA A 25 0.45 -3.34 -70.61
C ALA A 25 1.06 -4.60 -71.22
N SER A 26 0.25 -5.65 -71.38
CA SER A 26 0.59 -6.82 -72.18
C SER A 26 -0.16 -6.76 -73.51
N SER A 27 0.48 -6.11 -74.48
CA SER A 27 0.19 -6.28 -75.91
C SER A 27 0.64 -7.68 -76.31
N SER A 28 -0.30 -8.55 -76.66
CA SER A 28 -0.05 -9.85 -77.30
C SER A 28 -0.73 -9.83 -78.66
N ASP A 29 0.08 -9.59 -79.69
CA ASP A 29 -0.20 -9.93 -81.08
C ASP A 29 -0.34 -11.45 -81.19
N GLU A 30 -1.49 -11.93 -81.66
CA GLU A 30 -1.60 -13.27 -82.23
C GLU A 30 -2.48 -13.15 -83.49
N GLU A 31 -1.78 -13.16 -84.62
CA GLU A 31 -2.32 -13.35 -85.96
C GLU A 31 -2.94 -14.75 -86.04
N ASP A 32 -4.26 -14.85 -86.28
CA ASP A 32 -4.87 -16.12 -86.69
C ASP A 32 -5.83 -15.90 -87.87
N THR A 33 -5.23 -16.04 -89.05
CA THR A 33 -5.91 -16.21 -90.33
C THR A 33 -6.70 -17.51 -90.35
N VAL A 34 -8.03 -17.43 -90.29
CA VAL A 34 -8.91 -18.50 -90.78
C VAL A 34 -9.89 -17.96 -91.82
N SER A 35 -9.55 -18.25 -93.07
CA SER A 35 -10.43 -18.18 -94.23
C SER A 35 -11.59 -19.17 -94.05
N SER A 36 -12.83 -18.68 -94.00
CA SER A 36 -14.00 -19.53 -94.25
C SER A 36 -15.04 -18.82 -95.13
N SER A 37 -15.06 -19.28 -96.39
CA SER A 37 -16.22 -19.56 -97.23
C SER A 37 -17.37 -18.55 -97.25
N VAL A 38 -17.45 -17.89 -98.40
CA VAL A 38 -18.67 -17.35 -99.01
C VAL A 38 -19.91 -18.20 -98.71
N SER A 39 -20.96 -17.54 -98.22
CA SER A 39 -22.35 -17.96 -98.34
C SER A 39 -23.12 -16.70 -98.71
N GLU A 40 -23.28 -16.56 -100.02
CA GLU A 40 -24.22 -15.65 -100.63
C GLU A 40 -25.61 -16.26 -100.41
N ASP A 41 -26.54 -15.41 -99.97
CA ASP A 41 -28.00 -15.58 -99.97
C ASP A 41 -28.62 -15.55 -98.56
N GLY A 42 -29.23 -14.41 -98.25
CA GLY A 42 -29.88 -14.12 -96.98
C GLY A 42 -30.00 -12.62 -96.73
N ASP A 43 -30.85 -11.95 -97.52
CA ASP A 43 -31.65 -10.77 -97.12
C ASP A 43 -31.25 -10.13 -95.77
N SER A 44 -30.46 -9.07 -95.80
CA SER A 44 -30.17 -8.27 -94.61
C SER A 44 -29.80 -6.86 -95.03
N SER A 45 -30.69 -5.94 -94.69
CA SER A 45 -30.66 -4.51 -94.97
C SER A 45 -29.25 -3.95 -95.02
N GLU A 46 -28.91 -3.31 -96.14
CA GLU A 46 -27.97 -2.19 -96.20
C GLU A 46 -28.26 -1.28 -95.00
N MET A 47 -27.53 -1.50 -93.89
CA MET A 47 -27.63 -0.62 -92.75
C MET A 47 -27.09 0.70 -93.28
N ASP A 48 -28.00 1.67 -93.34
CA ASP A 48 -27.72 3.03 -93.74
C ASP A 48 -26.41 3.47 -93.10
N ASP A 49 -25.39 3.74 -93.92
CA ASP A 49 -24.06 4.15 -93.44
C ASP A 49 -24.18 5.38 -92.53
N GLU A 50 -25.21 6.22 -92.77
CA GLU A 50 -25.58 7.34 -91.91
C GLU A 50 -25.98 6.92 -90.49
N ASP A 51 -26.60 5.75 -90.32
CA ASP A 51 -27.03 5.22 -89.01
C ASP A 51 -25.85 4.60 -88.23
N CYS A 52 -24.87 4.04 -88.93
CA CYS A 52 -23.59 3.63 -88.36
C CYS A 52 -22.75 4.84 -87.91
N GLU A 53 -22.66 5.88 -88.74
CA GLU A 53 -21.99 7.14 -88.38
C GLU A 53 -22.68 7.84 -87.21
N ARG A 54 -24.03 7.82 -87.17
CA ARG A 54 -24.82 8.37 -86.06
C ARG A 54 -24.47 7.69 -84.74
N ARG A 55 -24.49 6.36 -84.67
CA ARG A 55 -24.12 5.60 -83.46
C ARG A 55 -22.68 5.85 -83.02
N ARG A 56 -21.75 6.01 -83.96
CA ARG A 56 -20.36 6.35 -83.66
C ARG A 56 -20.24 7.74 -83.03
N LEU A 57 -20.97 8.73 -83.55
CA LEU A 57 -21.00 10.08 -83.01
C LEU A 57 -21.61 10.12 -81.60
N GLU A 58 -22.70 9.39 -81.37
CA GLU A 58 -23.33 9.26 -80.05
C GLU A 58 -22.37 8.65 -79.02
N CYS A 59 -21.65 7.57 -79.38
CA CYS A 59 -20.65 6.96 -78.51
C CYS A 59 -19.50 7.92 -78.17
N LEU A 60 -19.03 8.72 -79.14
CA LEU A 60 -18.01 9.75 -78.92
C LEU A 60 -18.51 10.88 -78.01
N ASP A 61 -19.77 11.31 -78.18
CA ASP A 61 -20.38 12.33 -77.32
C ASP A 61 -20.53 11.83 -75.88
N GLU A 62 -20.99 10.58 -75.69
CA GLU A 62 -21.06 9.94 -74.38
C GLU A 62 -19.69 9.83 -73.70
N MET A 63 -18.65 9.41 -74.45
CA MET A 63 -17.29 9.34 -73.93
C MET A 63 -16.77 10.73 -73.53
N THR A 64 -16.99 11.73 -74.37
CA THR A 64 -16.59 13.12 -74.09
C THR A 64 -17.31 13.68 -72.86
N ASN A 65 -18.60 13.34 -72.70
CA ASN A 65 -19.38 13.72 -71.54
C ASN A 65 -18.90 13.01 -70.25
N LEU A 66 -18.51 11.74 -70.32
CA LEU A 66 -17.91 11.01 -69.21
C LEU A 66 -16.55 11.59 -68.81
N GLU A 67 -15.68 11.89 -69.77
CA GLU A 67 -14.40 12.54 -69.53
C GLU A 67 -14.58 13.88 -68.82
N LYS A 68 -15.54 14.69 -69.28
CA LYS A 68 -15.89 15.97 -68.66
C LYS A 68 -16.34 15.79 -67.20
N GLN A 69 -17.25 14.87 -66.94
CA GLN A 69 -17.69 14.55 -65.58
C GLN A 69 -16.52 14.10 -64.69
N PHE A 70 -15.61 13.29 -65.23
CA PHE A 70 -14.43 12.85 -64.49
C PHE A 70 -13.49 14.01 -64.16
N THR A 71 -13.29 14.95 -65.10
CA THR A 71 -12.51 16.16 -64.83
C THR A 71 -13.17 17.07 -63.79
N ASP A 72 -14.48 17.25 -63.87
CA ASP A 72 -15.23 18.07 -62.91
C ASP A 72 -15.16 17.47 -61.49
N LEU A 73 -15.33 16.15 -61.36
CA LEU A 73 -15.20 15.42 -60.09
C LEU A 73 -13.79 15.52 -59.51
N LYS A 74 -12.77 15.38 -60.34
CA LYS A 74 -11.36 15.50 -59.94
C LYS A 74 -11.07 16.90 -59.41
N ASP A 75 -11.52 17.93 -60.11
CA ASP A 75 -11.35 19.32 -59.70
C ASP A 75 -12.09 19.61 -58.39
N GLN A 76 -13.29 19.06 -58.21
CA GLN A 76 -14.04 19.18 -56.97
C GLN A 76 -13.29 18.54 -55.79
N LEU A 77 -12.75 17.34 -55.99
CA LEU A 77 -11.96 16.63 -54.97
C LEU A 77 -10.72 17.43 -54.56
N TYR A 78 -9.99 18.00 -55.53
CA TYR A 78 -8.82 18.83 -55.23
C TYR A 78 -9.19 20.12 -54.47
N LYS A 79 -10.27 20.79 -54.87
CA LYS A 79 -10.76 22.00 -54.18
C LYS A 79 -11.18 21.68 -52.75
N GLU A 80 -11.88 20.56 -52.54
CA GLU A 80 -12.27 20.12 -51.20
C GLU A 80 -11.05 19.79 -50.34
N ARG A 81 -10.07 19.06 -50.90
CA ARG A 81 -8.85 18.73 -50.18
C ARG A 81 -8.05 19.97 -49.80
N LEU A 82 -7.94 20.95 -50.70
CA LEU A 82 -7.27 22.21 -50.42
C LEU A 82 -8.00 22.98 -49.30
N SER A 83 -9.34 23.05 -49.37
CA SER A 83 -10.17 23.67 -48.33
C SER A 83 -9.98 23.03 -46.95
N GLN A 84 -9.93 21.69 -46.88
CA GLN A 84 -9.66 20.98 -45.62
C GLN A 84 -8.30 21.35 -45.03
N VAL A 85 -7.26 21.46 -45.86
CA VAL A 85 -5.91 21.86 -45.43
C VAL A 85 -5.90 23.32 -44.98
N ASP A 86 -6.53 24.21 -45.73
CA ASP A 86 -6.62 25.64 -45.40
C ASP A 86 -7.36 25.86 -44.07
N LEU A 87 -8.44 25.11 -43.81
CA LEU A 87 -9.15 25.14 -42.54
C LEU A 87 -8.26 24.72 -41.38
N LYS A 88 -7.56 23.59 -41.49
CA LYS A 88 -6.61 23.13 -40.46
C LYS A 88 -5.47 24.13 -40.24
N LEU A 89 -4.96 24.72 -41.32
CA LEU A 89 -3.93 25.76 -41.22
C LEU A 89 -4.46 26.99 -40.46
N GLN A 90 -5.70 27.41 -40.72
CA GLN A 90 -6.34 28.50 -40.00
C GLN A 90 -6.53 28.17 -38.51
N GLU A 91 -6.95 26.95 -38.17
CA GLU A 91 -7.07 26.49 -36.77
C GLU A 91 -5.72 26.57 -36.04
N VAL A 92 -4.63 26.16 -36.69
CA VAL A 92 -3.27 26.25 -36.14
C VAL A 92 -2.83 27.70 -35.98
N ILE A 93 -3.02 28.55 -36.99
CA ILE A 93 -2.67 29.98 -36.92
C ILE A 93 -3.46 30.70 -35.83
N ALA A 94 -4.74 30.38 -35.68
CA ALA A 94 -5.61 30.89 -34.62
C ALA A 94 -5.26 30.33 -33.23
N GLY A 95 -4.39 29.32 -33.15
CA GLY A 95 -4.04 28.66 -31.89
C GLY A 95 -5.16 27.80 -31.30
N ASN A 96 -6.15 27.44 -32.12
CA ASN A 96 -7.35 26.69 -31.73
C ASN A 96 -7.29 25.21 -32.16
N ALA A 97 -6.14 24.73 -32.65
CA ALA A 97 -5.97 23.36 -33.09
C ALA A 97 -6.23 22.35 -31.93
N PRO A 98 -7.31 21.57 -31.97
CA PRO A 98 -7.70 20.67 -30.88
C PRO A 98 -6.65 19.59 -30.65
N GLU A 99 -5.95 19.14 -31.70
CA GLU A 99 -4.90 18.12 -31.62
C GLU A 99 -3.73 18.54 -30.72
N TYR A 100 -3.53 19.84 -30.50
CA TYR A 100 -2.55 20.36 -29.54
C TYR A 100 -3.16 20.75 -28.20
N LEU A 101 -4.33 21.41 -28.23
CA LEU A 101 -4.97 21.94 -27.03
C LEU A 101 -5.43 20.84 -26.06
N GLU A 102 -5.94 19.72 -26.55
CA GLU A 102 -6.39 18.62 -25.68
C GLU A 102 -5.23 17.94 -24.92
N PRO A 103 -4.11 17.54 -25.57
CA PRO A 103 -2.93 17.09 -24.85
C PRO A 103 -2.36 18.13 -23.90
N LEU A 104 -2.36 19.42 -24.29
CA LEU A 104 -1.89 20.49 -23.43
C LEU A 104 -2.74 20.62 -22.17
N ALA A 105 -4.07 20.60 -22.29
CA ALA A 105 -4.99 20.67 -21.14
C ALA A 105 -4.76 19.50 -20.18
N THR A 106 -4.59 18.29 -20.72
CA THR A 106 -4.29 17.09 -19.94
C THR A 106 -2.93 17.19 -19.24
N LEU A 107 -1.91 17.73 -19.90
CA LEU A 107 -0.59 17.96 -19.30
C LEU A 107 -0.66 19.00 -18.18
N GLN A 108 -1.43 20.07 -18.37
CA GLN A 108 -1.66 21.10 -17.35
C GLN A 108 -2.39 20.54 -16.13
N GLU A 109 -3.41 19.70 -16.34
CA GLU A 109 -4.11 19.01 -15.25
C GLU A 109 -3.14 18.09 -14.48
N ASN A 110 -2.36 17.27 -15.18
CA ASN A 110 -1.35 16.40 -14.57
C ASN A 110 -0.30 17.18 -13.77
N MET A 111 0.12 18.34 -14.25
CA MET A 111 1.01 19.23 -13.50
C MET A 111 0.34 19.70 -12.21
N GLN A 112 -0.91 20.16 -12.25
CA GLN A 112 -1.65 20.60 -11.07
C GLN A 112 -1.82 19.46 -10.05
N ILE A 113 -2.15 18.25 -10.51
CA ILE A 113 -2.26 17.07 -9.66
C ILE A 113 -0.91 16.78 -8.98
N ARG A 114 0.19 16.77 -9.75
CA ARG A 114 1.53 16.54 -9.18
C ARG A 114 1.90 17.58 -8.13
N THR A 115 1.60 18.85 -8.36
CA THR A 115 1.85 19.92 -7.38
C THR A 115 1.03 19.73 -6.11
N LYS A 116 -0.27 19.38 -6.24
CA LYS A 116 -1.14 19.10 -5.08
C LYS A 116 -0.62 17.90 -4.27
N VAL A 117 -0.27 16.80 -4.94
CA VAL A 117 0.27 15.60 -4.31
C VAL A 117 1.58 15.90 -3.59
N ALA A 118 2.48 16.67 -4.20
CA ALA A 118 3.73 17.09 -3.57
C ALA A 118 3.48 17.96 -2.32
N GLY A 119 2.47 18.83 -2.35
CA GLY A 119 2.03 19.63 -1.20
C GLY A 119 1.57 18.75 -0.04
N ILE A 120 0.64 17.83 -0.30
CA ILE A 120 0.13 16.88 0.71
C ILE A 120 1.28 16.02 1.28
N TYR A 121 2.17 15.52 0.41
CA TYR A 121 3.31 14.72 0.85
C TYR A 121 4.22 15.51 1.79
N ARG A 122 4.52 16.77 1.47
CA ARG A 122 5.31 17.65 2.33
C ARG A 122 4.64 17.84 3.70
N GLU A 123 3.33 18.06 3.73
CA GLU A 123 2.57 18.22 4.98
C GLU A 123 2.66 16.95 5.84
N LEU A 124 2.42 15.78 5.26
CA LEU A 124 2.54 14.50 5.95
C LEU A 124 3.96 14.23 6.48
N CYS A 125 5.00 14.62 5.73
CA CYS A 125 6.38 14.53 6.20
C CYS A 125 6.63 15.43 7.41
N LEU A 126 6.14 16.68 7.38
CA LEU A 126 6.27 17.61 8.50
C LEU A 126 5.52 17.11 9.74
N GLU A 127 4.30 16.60 9.56
CA GLU A 127 3.52 16.01 10.65
C GLU A 127 4.20 14.77 11.23
N SER A 128 4.78 13.90 10.40
CA SER A 128 5.56 12.75 10.86
C SER A 128 6.76 13.17 11.70
N VAL A 129 7.49 14.21 11.28
CA VAL A 129 8.63 14.74 12.05
C VAL A 129 8.16 15.34 13.38
N ARG A 130 7.06 16.10 13.36
CA ARG A 130 6.46 16.67 14.58
C ARG A 130 6.05 15.59 15.56
N ASN A 131 5.36 14.55 15.10
CA ASN A 131 4.93 13.44 15.95
C ASN A 131 6.13 12.72 16.59
N LYS A 132 7.21 12.50 15.84
CA LYS A 132 8.45 11.92 16.39
C LYS A 132 9.05 12.81 17.47
N TYR A 133 9.11 14.11 17.22
CA TYR A 133 9.59 15.08 18.19
C TYR A 133 8.73 15.08 19.47
N ASP A 134 7.41 15.11 19.34
CA ASP A 134 6.48 15.11 20.48
C ASP A 134 6.59 13.80 21.29
N CYS A 135 6.73 12.64 20.62
CA CYS A 135 6.96 11.37 21.29
C CYS A 135 8.29 11.33 22.05
N GLU A 136 9.37 11.85 21.46
CA GLU A 136 10.69 11.90 22.11
C GLU A 136 10.66 12.81 23.34
N MET A 137 10.02 13.98 23.21
CA MET A 137 9.82 14.91 24.33
C MET A 137 9.05 14.27 25.48
N GLN A 138 7.98 13.51 25.16
CA GLN A 138 7.21 12.78 26.15
C GLN A 138 8.03 11.67 26.82
N ALA A 139 8.76 10.87 26.02
CA ALA A 139 9.60 9.80 26.53
C ALA A 139 10.69 10.32 27.47
N ALA A 140 11.38 11.41 27.08
CA ALA A 140 12.40 12.04 27.91
C ALA A 140 11.83 12.58 29.22
N SER A 141 10.63 13.19 29.18
CA SER A 141 9.95 13.71 30.37
C SER A 141 9.56 12.60 31.34
N GLN A 142 8.97 11.51 30.82
CA GLN A 142 8.59 10.34 31.62
C GLN A 142 9.81 9.62 32.21
N HIS A 143 10.88 9.48 31.42
CA HIS A 143 12.14 8.91 31.90
C HIS A 143 12.72 9.73 33.05
N TRP A 144 12.78 11.06 32.90
CA TRP A 144 13.25 11.94 33.96
C TRP A 144 12.41 11.84 35.24
N GLU A 145 11.07 11.80 35.11
CA GLU A 145 10.17 11.68 36.26
C GLU A 145 10.33 10.32 36.97
N SER A 146 10.47 9.24 36.21
CA SER A 146 10.73 7.90 36.72
C SER A 146 12.07 7.83 37.48
N GLU A 147 13.15 8.33 36.88
CA GLU A 147 14.48 8.33 37.51
C GLU A 147 14.49 9.17 38.80
N LYS A 148 13.78 10.30 38.80
CA LYS A 148 13.62 11.12 40.00
C LYS A 148 12.93 10.32 41.11
N LEU A 149 11.81 9.65 40.82
CA LEU A 149 11.10 8.83 41.80
C LEU A 149 11.95 7.67 42.31
N LEU A 150 12.62 6.95 41.41
CA LEU A 150 13.51 5.84 41.75
C LEU A 150 14.65 6.29 42.69
N LEU A 151 15.20 7.49 42.47
CA LEU A 151 16.22 8.05 43.35
C LEU A 151 15.67 8.36 44.75
N PHE A 152 14.45 8.90 44.84
CA PHE A 152 13.79 9.12 46.13
C PHE A 152 13.57 7.80 46.88
N ASP A 153 13.06 6.77 46.21
CA ASP A 153 12.86 5.44 46.80
C ASP A 153 14.18 4.81 47.26
N THR A 154 15.25 4.98 46.47
CA THR A 154 16.58 4.48 46.81
C THR A 154 17.11 5.15 48.08
N VAL A 155 17.06 6.49 48.15
CA VAL A 155 17.49 7.24 49.33
C VAL A 155 16.63 6.90 50.56
N GLN A 156 15.32 6.76 50.38
CA GLN A 156 14.42 6.35 51.45
C GLN A 156 14.80 4.97 51.98
N SER A 157 15.00 3.99 51.11
CA SER A 157 15.38 2.63 51.49
C SER A 157 16.72 2.59 52.23
N GLU A 158 17.72 3.37 51.77
CA GLU A 158 19.00 3.49 52.46
C GLU A 158 18.86 4.08 53.87
N LEU A 159 18.01 5.09 54.04
CA LEU A 159 17.75 5.70 55.34
C LEU A 159 17.01 4.74 56.28
N GLU A 160 16.00 4.03 55.78
CA GLU A 160 15.27 3.01 56.54
C GLU A 160 16.19 1.86 56.96
N GLU A 161 17.12 1.43 56.10
CA GLU A 161 18.09 0.40 56.43
C GLU A 161 19.12 0.89 57.46
N LYS A 162 19.58 2.15 57.35
CA LYS A 162 20.45 2.77 58.37
C LYS A 162 19.75 2.86 59.73
N ILE A 163 18.48 3.25 59.76
CA ILE A 163 17.67 3.27 60.99
C ILE A 163 17.59 1.86 61.57
N ARG A 164 17.25 0.85 60.75
CA ARG A 164 17.15 -0.54 61.20
C ARG A 164 18.47 -1.06 61.79
N ARG A 165 19.61 -0.81 61.13
CA ARG A 165 20.93 -1.19 61.67
C ARG A 165 21.23 -0.52 63.00
N LEU A 166 20.92 0.78 63.15
CA LEU A 166 21.09 1.48 64.41
C LEU A 166 20.19 0.93 65.52
N GLU A 167 18.97 0.52 65.18
CA GLU A 167 18.07 -0.15 66.12
C GLU A 167 18.61 -1.52 66.52
N GLU A 168 19.08 -2.33 65.57
CA GLU A 168 19.74 -3.62 65.83
C GLU A 168 20.96 -3.45 66.73
N ASP A 169 21.83 -2.47 66.44
CA ASP A 169 23.00 -2.15 67.26
C ASP A 169 22.58 -1.75 68.68
N ARG A 170 21.54 -0.93 68.84
CA ARG A 170 21.00 -0.57 70.17
C ARG A 170 20.54 -1.80 70.95
N HIS A 171 19.73 -2.66 70.33
CA HIS A 171 19.26 -3.90 70.98
C HIS A 171 20.43 -4.86 71.27
N SER A 172 21.45 -4.91 70.42
CA SER A 172 22.64 -5.74 70.64
C SER A 172 23.45 -5.28 71.86
N ILE A 173 23.57 -3.96 72.07
CA ILE A 173 24.21 -3.37 73.25
C ILE A 173 23.37 -3.66 74.51
N ASP A 174 22.05 -3.53 74.45
CA ASP A 174 21.16 -3.83 75.57
C ASP A 174 21.29 -5.30 76.01
N ILE A 175 21.23 -6.25 75.07
CA ILE A 175 21.41 -7.69 75.35
C ILE A 175 22.80 -7.99 75.90
N THR A 176 23.84 -7.41 75.31
CA THR A 176 25.22 -7.61 75.76
C THR A 176 25.41 -7.02 77.17
N SER A 177 24.86 -5.84 77.43
CA SER A 177 24.87 -5.19 78.74
C SER A 177 24.16 -6.05 79.81
N GLU A 178 22.99 -6.63 79.50
CA GLU A 178 22.30 -7.57 80.41
C GLU A 178 23.14 -8.83 80.70
N LEU A 179 23.81 -9.39 79.68
CA LEU A 179 24.64 -10.58 79.83
C LEU A 179 25.92 -10.34 80.66
N TRP A 180 26.55 -9.17 80.54
CA TRP A 180 27.71 -8.80 81.37
C TRP A 180 27.31 -8.33 82.78
N ASN A 181 26.10 -7.79 82.96
CA ASN A 181 25.59 -7.38 84.26
C ASN A 181 25.06 -8.56 85.10
N ASP A 182 24.64 -9.67 84.46
CA ASP A 182 24.23 -10.92 85.12
C ASP A 182 25.40 -11.65 85.82
N GLY A 183 26.65 -11.39 85.40
CA GLY A 183 27.85 -11.90 86.08
C GLY A 183 28.16 -11.25 87.43
N VAL A 184 27.53 -10.12 87.77
CA VAL A 184 27.92 -9.30 88.93
C VAL A 184 26.80 -9.10 89.97
N GLN A 185 25.58 -9.61 89.74
CA GLN A 185 24.44 -9.37 90.63
C GLN A 185 23.75 -10.65 91.13
N SER A 186 24.48 -11.75 91.34
CA SER A 186 23.98 -12.88 92.13
C SER A 186 24.21 -12.65 93.63
N LYS A 187 23.62 -11.59 94.21
CA LYS A 187 23.39 -11.43 95.65
C LYS A 187 22.52 -10.19 95.96
N LYS A 188 21.34 -10.48 96.51
CA LYS A 188 20.44 -9.61 97.31
C LYS A 188 19.46 -8.71 96.53
N ASN A 189 18.23 -9.18 96.36
CA ASN A 189 17.12 -8.65 97.16
C ASN A 189 15.81 -9.44 96.98
N LYS A 190 15.37 -10.04 98.08
CA LYS A 190 14.04 -10.63 98.25
C LYS A 190 13.16 -9.55 98.89
N LYS A 191 12.39 -8.83 98.08
CA LYS A 191 11.20 -8.05 98.49
C LYS A 191 10.11 -8.37 97.48
N LYS A 192 9.24 -9.35 97.82
CA LYS A 192 7.87 -9.10 98.33
C LYS A 192 6.99 -8.48 97.25
N ASP A 193 6.40 -9.39 96.49
CA ASP A 193 5.21 -9.23 95.67
C ASP A 193 3.98 -9.01 96.57
N PRO A 194 3.09 -8.06 96.26
CA PRO A 194 1.70 -8.15 96.67
C PRO A 194 0.76 -7.95 95.47
N PHE A 195 0.20 -9.07 95.00
CA PHE A 195 -1.02 -9.20 94.21
C PHE A 195 -0.94 -8.94 92.69
N THR A 196 -0.51 -10.00 92.01
CA THR A 196 -1.28 -10.65 90.94
C THR A 196 -2.71 -10.09 90.69
N SER A 197 -2.89 -9.22 89.71
CA SER A 197 -4.20 -9.06 89.07
C SER A 197 -4.30 -10.02 87.90
N GLY A 198 -4.43 -11.32 88.23
CA GLY A 198 -4.94 -12.31 87.31
C GLY A 198 -6.36 -11.94 86.91
N LYS A 199 -6.51 -11.19 85.82
CA LYS A 199 -7.75 -11.17 85.05
C LYS A 199 -7.49 -11.93 83.77
N LYS A 200 -7.73 -13.24 83.84
CA LYS A 200 -8.19 -14.02 82.70
C LYS A 200 -9.32 -13.20 82.07
N LYS A 201 -9.03 -12.48 80.98
CA LYS A 201 -10.10 -12.00 80.09
C LYS A 201 -10.74 -13.28 79.58
N LYS A 202 -11.87 -13.66 80.18
CA LYS A 202 -12.81 -14.56 79.52
C LYS A 202 -12.99 -13.99 78.11
N PRO A 203 -12.83 -14.79 77.02
CA PRO A 203 -13.17 -14.28 75.71
C PRO A 203 -14.59 -13.73 75.81
N VAL A 204 -14.74 -12.45 75.49
CA VAL A 204 -16.05 -11.81 75.40
C VAL A 204 -16.73 -12.55 74.25
N LEU A 205 -17.67 -13.44 74.59
CA LEU A 205 -18.59 -14.00 73.62
C LEU A 205 -19.45 -12.82 73.15
N VAL A 206 -19.01 -12.19 72.05
CA VAL A 206 -19.81 -11.23 71.31
C VAL A 206 -20.96 -12.03 70.70
N SER A 207 -22.08 -12.05 71.40
CA SER A 207 -23.36 -12.53 70.88
C SER A 207 -23.99 -11.38 70.10
N GLY A 208 -23.62 -11.27 68.83
CA GLY A 208 -24.18 -10.31 67.87
C GLY A 208 -23.50 -10.48 66.51
N PRO A 209 -24.14 -10.12 65.39
CA PRO A 209 -23.53 -10.28 64.07
C PRO A 209 -22.28 -9.40 63.99
N TYR A 210 -21.12 -10.05 63.99
CA TYR A 210 -19.81 -9.42 63.83
C TYR A 210 -19.37 -9.60 62.38
N ILE A 211 -18.98 -8.50 61.74
CA ILE A 211 -18.38 -8.53 60.40
C ILE A 211 -16.91 -8.89 60.58
N VAL A 212 -16.56 -10.09 60.13
CA VAL A 212 -15.18 -10.59 60.09
C VAL A 212 -14.51 -9.99 58.85
N TYR A 213 -13.51 -9.12 59.06
CA TYR A 213 -12.79 -8.47 57.96
C TYR A 213 -11.67 -9.35 57.36
N MET A 214 -11.26 -10.40 58.06
CA MET A 214 -10.22 -11.33 57.62
C MET A 214 -10.86 -12.69 57.32
N LEU A 215 -10.84 -13.10 56.06
CA LEU A 215 -11.28 -14.43 55.67
C LEU A 215 -10.37 -15.49 56.31
N GLN A 216 -10.92 -16.68 56.58
CA GLN A 216 -10.09 -17.79 57.06
C GLN A 216 -9.20 -18.29 55.92
N ASP A 217 -8.01 -18.82 56.25
CA ASP A 217 -7.06 -19.31 55.25
C ASP A 217 -7.69 -20.37 54.32
N LEU A 218 -8.67 -21.12 54.81
CA LEU A 218 -9.42 -22.11 54.03
C LEU A 218 -10.25 -21.46 52.91
N ASP A 219 -10.95 -20.37 53.23
CA ASP A 219 -11.79 -19.62 52.28
C ASP A 219 -10.92 -18.93 51.24
N ILE A 220 -9.77 -18.37 51.67
CA ILE A 220 -8.77 -17.77 50.78
C ILE A 220 -8.21 -18.82 49.80
N LEU A 221 -7.93 -20.04 50.28
CA LEU A 221 -7.47 -21.13 49.44
C LEU A 221 -8.54 -21.61 48.46
N GLU A 222 -9.80 -21.68 48.90
CA GLU A 222 -10.93 -22.06 48.05
C GLU A 222 -11.13 -21.04 46.92
N ASP A 223 -11.16 -19.74 47.26
CA ASP A 223 -11.26 -18.65 46.29
C ASP A 223 -10.06 -18.63 45.33
N TRP A 224 -8.85 -18.82 45.84
CA TRP A 224 -7.65 -18.93 45.02
C TRP A 224 -7.75 -20.08 44.01
N THR A 225 -8.29 -21.21 44.44
CA THR A 225 -8.50 -22.38 43.59
C THR A 225 -9.61 -22.13 42.57
N ALA A 226 -10.69 -21.45 42.96
CA ALA A 226 -11.78 -21.05 42.08
C ALA A 226 -11.31 -20.07 40.99
N ILE A 227 -10.49 -19.07 41.35
CA ILE A 227 -9.88 -18.12 40.41
C ILE A 227 -9.01 -18.87 39.40
N ARG A 228 -8.15 -19.79 39.86
CA ARG A 228 -7.28 -20.57 38.97
C ARG A 228 -8.07 -21.44 37.99
N LYS A 229 -9.18 -22.03 38.47
CA LYS A 229 -10.09 -22.85 37.65
C LYS A 229 -10.86 -22.00 36.63
N ALA A 230 -11.31 -20.81 37.01
CA ALA A 230 -11.95 -19.86 36.11
C ALA A 230 -10.99 -19.35 35.03
N MET A 231 -9.75 -19.00 35.40
CA MET A 231 -8.69 -18.58 34.47
C MET A 231 -8.32 -19.69 33.47
N ALA A 232 -8.36 -20.96 33.89
CA ALA A 232 -8.14 -22.09 32.99
C ALA A 232 -9.31 -22.34 32.02
N SER A 233 -10.55 -22.05 32.43
CA SER A 233 -11.73 -22.13 31.55
C SER A 233 -11.87 -20.91 30.61
N MET A 234 -11.28 -19.79 30.99
CA MET A 234 -11.11 -18.59 30.15
C MET A 234 -9.85 -18.75 29.28
N GLY A 235 -9.90 -19.66 28.31
CA GLY A 235 -8.93 -19.65 27.21
C GLY A 235 -8.88 -18.27 26.52
N PRO A 236 -7.80 -17.91 25.79
CA PRO A 236 -7.55 -16.54 25.36
C PRO A 236 -8.59 -16.06 24.35
N HIS A 237 -9.66 -15.44 24.85
CA HIS A 237 -10.71 -14.84 24.05
C HIS A 237 -10.85 -13.34 24.34
N ARG A 238 -10.10 -12.58 23.53
CA ARG A 238 -10.46 -11.30 22.91
C ARG A 238 -11.23 -10.30 23.78
N MET A 239 -10.48 -9.40 24.42
CA MET A 239 -10.87 -7.99 24.45
C MET A 239 -10.25 -7.32 23.22
N LYS A 240 -11.10 -6.86 22.30
CA LYS A 240 -10.69 -6.01 21.19
C LYS A 240 -10.34 -4.64 21.77
N VAL A 241 -9.07 -4.27 21.68
CA VAL A 241 -8.61 -2.88 21.75
C VAL A 241 -7.91 -2.63 20.42
N ASP A 242 -8.45 -1.70 19.63
CA ASP A 242 -7.87 -1.27 18.36
C ASP A 242 -6.54 -0.52 18.64
N VAL A 243 -5.43 -1.25 18.52
CA VAL A 243 -4.07 -0.72 18.37
C VAL A 243 -3.33 -1.66 17.41
N PRO A 244 -2.75 -1.19 16.30
CA PRO A 244 -1.93 -2.03 15.46
C PRO A 244 -0.49 -2.01 15.99
N SER A 245 -0.14 -2.99 16.82
CA SER A 245 1.27 -3.38 17.02
C SER A 245 1.44 -4.81 16.51
N LYS A 246 2.05 -4.95 15.34
CA LYS A 246 2.55 -6.23 14.83
C LYS A 246 4.04 -6.32 15.17
N PRO A 247 4.52 -7.36 15.86
CA PRO A 247 5.86 -7.87 15.60
C PRO A 247 5.79 -8.67 14.29
N GLU A 248 6.42 -8.14 13.25
CA GLU A 248 6.41 -8.68 11.90
C GLU A 248 7.25 -9.96 11.83
N LYS A 249 6.67 -11.10 12.23
CA LYS A 249 7.14 -12.41 11.80
C LYS A 249 6.61 -12.65 10.39
N HIS A 250 7.41 -12.31 9.38
CA HIS A 250 7.17 -12.70 7.99
C HIS A 250 7.04 -14.23 7.92
N HIS A 251 5.80 -14.74 7.86
CA HIS A 251 5.54 -16.08 7.36
C HIS A 251 5.78 -16.05 5.86
N HIS A 252 7.00 -16.35 5.43
CA HIS A 252 7.29 -16.53 4.02
C HIS A 252 6.55 -17.78 3.53
N VAL A 253 5.52 -17.58 2.70
CA VAL A 253 4.88 -18.68 1.98
C VAL A 253 5.75 -19.04 0.79
N ALA A 254 6.50 -20.13 0.91
CA ALA A 254 7.27 -20.70 -0.19
C ALA A 254 6.57 -21.97 -0.68
N ARG A 255 6.19 -22.02 -1.96
CA ARG A 255 5.65 -23.23 -2.61
C ARG A 255 6.25 -23.40 -4.00
N SER A 256 6.43 -24.63 -4.45
CA SER A 256 6.90 -24.95 -5.80
C SER A 256 5.79 -25.65 -6.59
N GLU A 257 5.52 -25.17 -7.79
CA GLU A 257 4.53 -25.76 -8.71
C GLU A 257 5.07 -25.64 -10.14
N ASP A 258 5.01 -26.73 -10.91
CA ASP A 258 5.45 -26.80 -12.32
C ASP A 258 6.84 -26.20 -12.62
N GLY A 259 7.82 -26.50 -11.75
CA GLY A 259 9.20 -26.02 -11.92
C GLY A 259 9.40 -24.53 -11.68
N ARG A 260 8.41 -23.83 -11.12
CA ARG A 260 8.47 -22.43 -10.70
C ARG A 260 8.36 -22.32 -9.17
N LEU A 261 9.13 -21.40 -8.60
CA LEU A 261 9.11 -21.10 -7.16
C LEU A 261 8.19 -19.91 -6.90
N PHE A 262 7.21 -20.06 -6.03
CA PHE A 262 6.42 -18.97 -5.49
C PHE A 262 7.00 -18.55 -4.14
N TYR A 263 7.45 -17.30 -4.03
CA TYR A 263 7.99 -16.73 -2.80
C TYR A 263 7.61 -15.26 -2.72
N ASP A 264 7.10 -14.84 -1.56
CA ASP A 264 6.76 -13.43 -1.26
C ASP A 264 5.88 -12.77 -2.34
N ASN A 265 4.79 -13.46 -2.70
CA ASN A 265 3.82 -13.07 -3.73
C ASN A 265 4.37 -12.93 -5.16
N LYS A 266 5.53 -13.54 -5.45
CA LYS A 266 6.13 -13.55 -6.79
C LYS A 266 6.50 -14.95 -7.25
N TRP A 267 6.39 -15.19 -8.55
CA TRP A 267 6.84 -16.42 -9.21
C TRP A 267 8.24 -16.23 -9.80
N TYR A 268 9.08 -17.25 -9.62
CA TYR A 268 10.44 -17.29 -10.12
C TYR A 268 10.65 -18.55 -10.97
N SER A 269 11.30 -18.39 -12.12
CA SER A 269 11.62 -19.48 -13.04
C SER A 269 13.10 -19.84 -12.97
N ARG A 270 13.44 -21.10 -13.27
CA ARG A 270 14.84 -21.57 -13.34
C ARG A 270 15.64 -20.72 -14.33
N GLY A 271 16.74 -20.12 -13.88
CA GLY A 271 17.61 -19.24 -14.68
C GLY A 271 17.38 -17.74 -14.51
N GLN A 272 16.39 -17.33 -13.71
CA GLN A 272 16.13 -15.92 -13.42
C GLN A 272 17.10 -15.40 -12.34
N ALA A 273 17.80 -14.29 -12.63
CA ALA A 273 18.60 -13.59 -11.64
C ALA A 273 17.68 -12.80 -10.69
N ILE A 274 17.91 -12.94 -9.38
CA ILE A 274 17.13 -12.26 -8.34
C ILE A 274 18.09 -11.32 -7.58
N CYS A 275 17.76 -10.04 -7.54
CA CYS A 275 18.51 -9.04 -6.77
C CYS A 275 17.95 -8.98 -5.34
N ILE A 276 18.74 -9.45 -4.37
CA ILE A 276 18.40 -9.34 -2.95
C ILE A 276 19.03 -8.06 -2.42
N ASN A 277 18.22 -7.02 -2.22
CA ASN A 277 18.67 -5.83 -1.51
C ASN A 277 18.78 -6.16 -0.02
N ARG A 278 20.01 -6.34 0.47
CA ARG A 278 20.28 -6.37 1.91
C ARG A 278 20.13 -4.96 2.46
N LYS A 279 18.92 -4.61 2.91
CA LYS A 279 18.72 -3.53 3.87
C LYS A 279 19.18 -4.09 5.21
N ASP A 280 20.48 -3.91 5.51
CA ASP A 280 21.07 -3.86 6.86
C ASP A 280 22.60 -3.88 6.71
N GLU A 281 23.16 -2.84 6.08
CA GLU A 281 24.59 -2.51 6.22
C GLU A 281 24.69 -1.04 6.60
N CYS A 282 24.83 -0.81 7.90
CA CYS A 282 25.26 0.47 8.45
C CYS A 282 26.73 0.68 8.04
N PRO A 283 27.14 1.84 7.50
CA PRO A 283 28.55 2.12 7.30
C PRO A 283 29.19 2.38 8.67
N THR A 284 30.02 1.45 9.11
CA THR A 284 30.96 1.66 10.22
C THR A 284 31.91 2.81 9.85
N ARG A 285 31.99 3.79 10.73
CA ARG A 285 33.03 4.83 10.74
C ARG A 285 34.23 4.33 11.52
#